data_AF-A0A3S9YML4-F1
#
_entry.id   AF-A0A3S9YML4-F1
#
_cell.length_a   1.000
_cell.length_b   1.000
_cell.length_c   1.000
_cell.angle_alpha   90.00
_cell.angle_beta   90.00
_cell.angle_gamma   90.00
#
_symmetry.space_group_name_H-M   'P 1'
#
loop_
_entity.id
_entity.type
_entity.pdbx_description
1 polymer ?
#
loop_
_entity_poly.entity_id
_entity_poly.type
_entity_poly.pdbx_seq_one_letter_code
_entity_poly.pdbx_strand_id
1 'polypeptide(L)'
;MERLGLGPDERLAANPGLVHAQMPGWGQDGPFAPRAGHDIGYRARGRAVPDRRARRRRPAPPLNVVGDFGGGMLLALGVVAAAHHAARTGEGQVVDAAITDGTVLLTTMLRLWRAAGVWTDECESNMPNGGAHYYHVYETADGLHLAVGAIEPQFYRRSVDTAAPATALRTWLGEPHTRMAKGQQGEPGQPEGRKSTGQRRGEV
;
A
#
# COMPACT_ATOMS: atom_id res chain seq x y z
N MET A 1 -6.33 19.32 24.76
CA MET A 1 -5.83 20.72 24.81
C MET A 1 -6.84 21.64 25.49
N GLU A 2 -8.12 21.25 25.48
CA GLU A 2 -9.25 21.93 26.12
C GLU A 2 -9.02 22.17 27.61
N ARG A 3 -8.47 21.18 28.34
CA ARG A 3 -8.12 21.33 29.77
C ARG A 3 -7.16 22.49 30.07
N LEU A 4 -6.44 23.00 29.07
CA LEU A 4 -5.49 24.11 29.20
C LEU A 4 -6.03 25.43 28.62
N GLY A 5 -7.29 25.50 28.20
CA GLY A 5 -7.85 26.69 27.53
C GLY A 5 -7.29 26.92 26.12
N LEU A 6 -6.78 25.85 25.49
CA LEU A 6 -6.21 25.85 24.14
C LEU A 6 -7.08 25.02 23.18
N GLY A 7 -8.36 24.84 23.51
CA GLY A 7 -9.31 24.09 22.70
C GLY A 7 -9.67 24.80 21.40
N PRO A 8 -10.16 24.07 20.38
CA PRO A 8 -10.54 24.65 19.10
C PRO A 8 -11.63 25.72 19.25
N ASP A 9 -12.69 25.44 20.03
CA ASP A 9 -13.83 26.35 20.19
C ASP A 9 -13.43 27.72 20.75
N GLU A 10 -12.65 27.74 21.83
CA GLU A 10 -12.17 28.96 22.47
C GLU A 10 -11.26 29.78 21.53
N ARG A 11 -10.43 29.07 20.75
CA ARG A 11 -9.44 29.70 19.87
C ARG A 11 -10.07 30.23 18.59
N LEU A 12 -11.05 29.53 18.03
CA LEU A 12 -11.83 29.98 16.88
C LEU A 12 -12.75 31.15 17.26
N ALA A 13 -13.32 31.16 18.48
CA ALA A 13 -14.08 32.31 18.96
C ALA A 13 -13.22 33.58 19.07
N ALA A 14 -11.96 33.44 19.50
CA ALA A 14 -11.02 34.56 19.61
C ALA A 14 -10.42 34.99 18.26
N ASN A 15 -10.25 34.05 17.33
CA ASN A 15 -9.75 34.31 15.98
C ASN A 15 -10.51 33.43 14.97
N PRO A 16 -11.60 33.93 14.37
CA PRO A 16 -12.41 33.17 13.43
C PRO A 16 -11.64 32.68 12.20
N GLY A 17 -10.55 33.35 11.82
CA GLY A 17 -9.69 32.96 10.69
C GLY A 17 -8.60 31.93 11.04
N LEU A 18 -8.55 31.43 12.29
CA LEU A 18 -7.53 30.49 12.74
C LEU A 18 -7.71 29.10 12.12
N VAL A 19 -6.62 28.55 11.59
CA VAL A 19 -6.52 27.11 11.30
C VAL A 19 -5.99 26.40 12.53
N HIS A 20 -6.84 25.60 13.20
CA HIS A 20 -6.46 24.82 14.39
C HIS A 20 -6.09 23.41 13.97
N ALA A 21 -4.79 23.12 13.91
CA ALA A 21 -4.26 21.84 13.43
C ALA A 21 -4.00 20.87 14.59
N GLN A 22 -4.49 19.63 14.46
CA GLN A 22 -4.34 18.57 15.44
C GLN A 22 -3.92 17.27 14.74
N MET A 23 -2.96 16.57 15.34
CA MET A 23 -2.42 15.32 14.78
C MET A 23 -2.43 14.19 15.81
N PRO A 24 -3.62 13.70 16.20
CA PRO A 24 -3.72 12.55 17.07
C PRO A 24 -3.21 11.29 16.37
N GLY A 25 -2.78 10.30 17.15
CA GLY A 25 -2.38 9.01 16.61
C GLY A 25 -3.54 8.23 15.98
N TRP A 26 -4.66 8.16 16.71
CA TRP A 26 -5.83 7.33 16.38
C TRP A 26 -7.06 8.12 15.92
N GLY A 27 -6.96 9.46 15.88
CA GLY A 27 -8.10 10.37 15.70
C GLY A 27 -8.57 10.98 17.02
N GLN A 28 -9.36 12.06 16.94
CA GLN A 28 -10.03 12.63 18.13
C GLN A 28 -11.22 11.79 18.59
N ASP A 29 -11.80 10.98 17.70
CA ASP A 29 -13.01 10.20 17.95
C ASP A 29 -12.79 8.68 17.95
N GLY A 30 -13.78 7.95 18.48
CA GLY A 30 -13.85 6.50 18.43
C GLY A 30 -13.09 5.78 19.55
N PRO A 31 -13.13 4.44 19.55
CA PRO A 31 -12.71 3.62 20.71
C PRO A 31 -11.20 3.64 20.97
N PHE A 32 -10.41 4.15 20.04
CA PHE A 32 -8.94 4.23 20.15
C PHE A 32 -8.43 5.65 20.45
N ALA A 33 -9.25 6.69 20.30
CA ALA A 33 -8.89 8.08 20.62
C ALA A 33 -8.21 8.28 21.98
N PRO A 34 -8.68 7.67 23.09
CA PRO A 34 -8.04 7.89 24.39
C PRO A 34 -6.73 7.10 24.59
N ARG A 35 -6.31 6.28 23.62
CA ARG A 35 -5.17 5.37 23.79
C ARG A 35 -3.86 6.01 23.34
N ALA A 36 -2.81 5.80 24.12
CA ALA A 36 -1.45 6.06 23.67
C ALA A 36 -1.07 5.10 22.51
N GLY A 37 -0.22 5.57 21.61
CA GLY A 37 0.30 4.79 20.50
C GLY A 37 1.60 5.39 19.97
N HIS A 38 2.25 4.64 19.10
CA HIS A 38 3.42 5.07 18.32
C HIS A 38 3.26 4.52 16.90
N ASP A 39 4.02 5.05 15.92
CA ASP A 39 4.05 4.66 14.50
C ASP A 39 3.75 3.17 14.25
N ILE A 40 4.47 2.29 14.94
CA ILE A 40 4.37 0.83 14.78
C ILE A 40 2.94 0.29 15.02
N GLY A 41 2.21 0.88 15.96
CA GLY A 41 0.82 0.51 16.27
C GLY A 41 -0.16 1.02 15.20
N TYR A 42 0.02 2.24 14.74
CA TYR A 42 -0.80 2.83 13.68
C TYR A 42 -0.64 2.05 12.37
N ARG A 43 0.60 1.68 12.03
CA ARG A 43 0.94 0.84 10.87
C ARG A 43 0.36 -0.55 10.94
N ALA A 44 0.43 -1.20 12.11
CA ALA A 44 -0.16 -2.51 12.30
C ALA A 44 -1.68 -2.47 12.04
N ARG A 45 -2.36 -1.45 12.58
CA ARG A 45 -3.80 -1.26 12.36
C ARG A 45 -4.14 -0.91 10.91
N GLY A 46 -3.31 -0.09 10.28
CA GLY A 46 -3.37 0.27 8.87
C GLY A 46 -3.03 -0.87 7.92
N ARG A 47 -2.70 -2.07 8.42
CA ARG A 47 -2.26 -3.23 7.61
C ARG A 47 -1.11 -2.88 6.65
N ALA A 48 -0.26 -1.96 7.09
CA ALA A 48 0.95 -1.50 6.42
C ALA A 48 2.19 -2.35 6.77
N VAL A 49 2.00 -3.44 7.51
CA VAL A 49 3.06 -4.35 7.94
C VAL A 49 2.86 -5.68 7.19
N PRO A 50 3.85 -6.16 6.41
CA PRO A 50 3.82 -7.50 5.81
C PRO A 50 3.72 -8.59 6.88
N ASP A 51 3.15 -9.75 6.55
CA ASP A 51 3.02 -10.86 7.50
C ASP A 51 4.39 -11.37 7.96
N ARG A 52 4.49 -11.70 9.25
CA ARG A 52 5.68 -11.97 10.05
C ARG A 52 6.43 -13.26 9.69
N ARG A 53 5.99 -13.99 8.66
CA ARG A 53 6.39 -15.40 8.48
C ARG A 53 7.53 -15.66 7.48
N ALA A 54 8.01 -14.69 6.70
CA ALA A 54 9.19 -14.94 5.87
C ALA A 54 10.49 -14.72 6.62
N ARG A 55 11.25 -15.81 6.68
CA ARG A 55 12.63 -15.95 7.13
C ARG A 55 12.80 -15.71 8.63
N ARG A 56 13.75 -16.42 9.24
CA ARG A 56 14.07 -16.37 10.69
C ARG A 56 14.61 -15.00 11.16
N ARG A 57 14.32 -13.91 10.44
CA ARG A 57 14.70 -12.53 10.74
C ARG A 57 13.41 -11.72 10.87
N ARG A 58 13.23 -11.10 12.04
CA ARG A 58 12.10 -10.20 12.28
C ARG A 58 12.16 -9.06 11.25
N PRO A 59 11.04 -8.70 10.59
CA PRO A 59 11.03 -7.52 9.74
C PRO A 59 11.47 -6.30 10.54
N ALA A 60 12.55 -5.64 10.10
CA ALA A 60 12.88 -4.33 10.62
C ALA A 60 11.79 -3.37 10.12
N PRO A 61 11.12 -2.60 11.00
CA PRO A 61 10.19 -1.59 10.52
C PRO A 61 10.96 -0.60 9.63
N PRO A 62 10.46 -0.20 8.45
CA PRO A 62 10.99 0.91 7.65
C PRO A 62 10.81 2.25 8.39
N LEU A 63 11.58 2.41 9.45
CA LEU A 63 11.56 3.54 10.39
C LEU A 63 10.09 3.93 10.73
N ASN A 64 9.84 5.20 10.96
CA ASN A 64 8.52 5.78 11.18
C ASN A 64 7.93 6.50 9.94
N VAL A 65 8.41 6.15 8.73
CA VAL A 65 8.07 6.86 7.48
C VAL A 65 6.61 6.69 7.08
N VAL A 66 6.02 5.52 7.32
CA VAL A 66 4.66 5.23 6.83
C VAL A 66 3.58 5.83 7.73
N GLY A 67 3.75 5.77 9.05
CA GLY A 67 2.81 6.36 9.99
C GLY A 67 3.09 7.85 10.16
N ASP A 68 4.11 8.19 10.94
CA ASP A 68 4.32 9.57 11.39
C ASP A 68 4.40 10.57 10.22
N PHE A 69 5.16 10.26 9.17
CA PHE A 69 5.27 11.14 8.01
C PHE A 69 4.06 11.07 7.07
N GLY A 70 3.37 9.93 6.98
CA GLY A 70 2.11 9.82 6.26
C GLY A 70 1.02 10.70 6.88
N GLY A 71 0.89 10.65 8.21
CA GLY A 71 0.02 11.54 8.98
C GLY A 71 0.46 13.00 8.91
N GLY A 72 1.76 13.27 9.04
CA GLY A 72 2.32 14.62 8.95
C GLY A 72 2.08 15.29 7.60
N MET A 73 2.22 14.57 6.49
CA MET A 73 1.92 15.09 5.16
C MET A 73 0.43 15.34 4.95
N LEU A 74 -0.44 14.49 5.51
CA LEU A 74 -1.89 14.70 5.49
C LEU A 74 -2.28 15.96 6.28
N LEU A 75 -1.68 16.17 7.46
CA LEU A 75 -1.86 17.39 8.24
C LEU A 75 -1.41 18.62 7.47
N ALA A 76 -0.22 18.58 6.87
CA ALA A 76 0.33 19.70 6.11
C ALA A 76 -0.59 20.09 4.94
N LEU A 77 -1.09 19.10 4.20
CA LEU A 77 -2.07 19.32 3.12
C LEU A 77 -3.37 19.93 3.66
N GLY A 78 -3.89 19.40 4.77
CA GLY A 78 -5.10 19.92 5.41
C GLY A 78 -4.94 21.37 5.88
N VAL A 79 -3.79 21.71 6.47
CA VAL A 79 -3.48 23.08 6.90
C VAL A 79 -3.38 24.04 5.72
N VAL A 80 -2.72 23.64 4.62
CA VAL A 80 -2.65 24.48 3.40
C VAL A 80 -4.04 24.70 2.82
N ALA A 81 -4.87 23.65 2.74
CA ALA A 81 -6.24 23.76 2.25
C ALA A 81 -7.10 24.67 3.14
N ALA A 82 -7.00 24.52 4.45
CA ALA A 82 -7.71 25.34 5.42
C ALA A 82 -7.24 26.81 5.42
N ALA A 83 -5.93 27.04 5.30
CA ALA A 83 -5.38 28.39 5.20
C ALA A 83 -5.81 29.07 3.90
N HIS A 84 -5.87 28.32 2.79
CA HIS A 84 -6.40 28.83 1.53
C HIS A 84 -7.89 29.20 1.64
N HIS A 85 -8.69 28.38 2.32
CA HIS A 85 -10.09 28.68 2.61
C HIS A 85 -10.21 29.97 3.45
N ALA A 86 -9.52 30.03 4.59
CA ALA A 86 -9.53 31.19 5.49
C ALA A 86 -9.07 32.48 4.81
N ALA A 87 -8.08 32.42 3.92
CA ALA A 87 -7.64 33.59 3.14
C ALA A 87 -8.72 34.15 2.21
N ARG A 88 -9.71 33.35 1.83
CA ARG A 88 -10.80 33.73 0.91
C ARG A 88 -12.09 34.10 1.62
N THR A 89 -12.37 33.47 2.75
CA THR A 89 -13.65 33.61 3.47
C THR A 89 -13.52 34.41 4.76
N GLY A 90 -12.32 34.51 5.32
CA GLY A 90 -12.09 34.99 6.68
C GLY A 90 -12.40 33.95 7.76
N GLU A 91 -12.83 32.74 7.36
CA GLU A 91 -13.23 31.65 8.26
C GLU A 91 -12.19 30.53 8.23
N GLY A 92 -11.61 30.24 9.39
CA GLY A 92 -10.74 29.12 9.64
C GLY A 92 -11.53 27.87 10.04
N GLN A 93 -10.81 26.80 10.35
CA GLN A 93 -11.40 25.51 10.70
C GLN A 93 -10.42 24.65 11.48
N VAL A 94 -10.94 23.60 12.10
CA VAL A 94 -10.13 22.54 12.71
C VAL A 94 -9.69 21.56 11.64
N VAL A 95 -8.40 21.24 11.63
CA VAL A 95 -7.83 20.17 10.81
C VAL A 95 -7.41 19.03 11.73
N ASP A 96 -8.21 17.96 11.77
CA ASP A 96 -7.84 16.71 12.43
C ASP A 96 -7.23 15.76 11.38
N ALA A 97 -5.95 15.44 11.54
CA ALA A 97 -5.26 14.47 10.69
C ALA A 97 -4.69 13.35 11.55
N ALA A 98 -5.42 12.23 11.63
CA ALA A 98 -4.96 11.05 12.32
C ALA A 98 -3.75 10.39 11.63
N ILE A 99 -2.75 9.97 12.40
CA ILE A 99 -1.61 9.20 11.88
C ILE A 99 -2.09 7.90 11.21
N THR A 100 -3.12 7.26 11.76
CA THR A 100 -3.76 6.10 11.13
C THR A 100 -4.38 6.40 9.79
N ASP A 101 -4.95 7.59 9.59
CA ASP A 101 -5.62 7.95 8.34
C ASP A 101 -4.60 8.17 7.23
N GLY A 102 -3.50 8.87 7.55
CA GLY A 102 -2.34 8.99 6.66
C GLY A 102 -1.75 7.61 6.30
N THR A 103 -1.63 6.71 7.28
CA THR A 103 -1.18 5.32 7.04
C THR A 103 -2.12 4.57 6.09
N VAL A 104 -3.44 4.67 6.29
CA VAL A 104 -4.44 4.02 5.46
C VAL A 104 -4.39 4.58 4.04
N LEU A 105 -4.29 5.90 3.90
CA LEU A 105 -4.16 6.60 2.63
C LEU A 105 -2.95 6.08 1.85
N LEU A 106 -1.76 6.03 2.47
CA LEU A 106 -0.54 5.51 1.82
C LEU A 106 -0.61 4.03 1.45
N THR A 107 -1.48 3.24 2.09
CA THR A 107 -1.68 1.81 1.78
C THR A 107 -2.85 1.53 0.84
N THR A 108 -3.48 2.56 0.27
CA THR A 108 -4.68 2.42 -0.58
C THR A 108 -4.46 1.47 -1.76
N MET A 109 -3.33 1.58 -2.48
CA MET A 109 -3.03 0.70 -3.61
C MET A 109 -2.96 -0.78 -3.19
N LEU A 110 -2.30 -1.08 -2.07
CA LEU A 110 -2.20 -2.45 -1.54
C LEU A 110 -3.57 -3.00 -1.16
N ARG A 111 -4.45 -2.16 -0.61
CA ARG A 111 -5.83 -2.52 -0.26
C ARG A 111 -6.65 -2.83 -1.50
N LEU A 112 -6.50 -2.04 -2.57
CA LEU A 112 -7.16 -2.28 -3.84
C LEU A 112 -6.69 -3.59 -4.48
N TRP A 113 -5.39 -3.89 -4.45
CA TRP A 113 -4.86 -5.16 -4.97
C TRP A 113 -5.32 -6.38 -4.16
N ARG A 114 -5.41 -6.25 -2.84
CA ARG A 114 -6.05 -7.27 -1.98
C ARG A 114 -7.50 -7.50 -2.37
N ALA A 115 -8.28 -6.43 -2.53
CA ALA A 115 -9.69 -6.52 -2.92
C ALA A 115 -9.87 -7.13 -4.32
N ALA A 116 -8.94 -6.86 -5.25
CA ALA A 116 -8.93 -7.43 -6.59
C ALA A 116 -8.39 -8.88 -6.66
N GLY A 117 -7.95 -9.47 -5.54
CA GLY A 117 -7.39 -10.82 -5.51
C GLY A 117 -6.00 -10.97 -6.14
N VAL A 118 -5.30 -9.86 -6.40
CA VAL A 118 -3.94 -9.83 -6.99
C VAL A 118 -2.86 -9.56 -5.95
N TRP A 119 -3.19 -9.71 -4.66
CA TRP A 119 -2.27 -9.59 -3.54
C TRP A 119 -2.43 -10.76 -2.58
N THR A 120 -1.31 -11.29 -2.10
CA THR A 120 -1.26 -12.30 -1.04
C THR A 120 -0.58 -11.73 0.20
N ASP A 121 -1.01 -12.17 1.38
CA ASP A 121 -0.40 -11.70 2.64
C ASP A 121 0.90 -12.43 2.99
N GLU A 122 1.31 -13.40 2.18
CA GLU A 122 2.63 -14.02 2.27
C GLU A 122 3.73 -12.96 2.06
N CYS A 123 4.88 -13.17 2.69
CA CYS A 123 5.99 -12.23 2.60
C CYS A 123 6.87 -12.60 1.40
N GLU A 124 7.40 -11.58 0.72
CA GLU A 124 8.18 -11.74 -0.53
C GLU A 124 7.40 -12.53 -1.60
N SER A 125 6.08 -12.37 -1.69
CA SER A 125 5.21 -13.12 -2.63
C SER A 125 4.51 -12.24 -3.68
N ASN A 126 4.62 -10.92 -3.56
CA ASN A 126 4.00 -9.95 -4.46
C ASN A 126 5.08 -9.13 -5.18
N MET A 127 4.70 -8.53 -6.31
CA MET A 127 5.63 -7.77 -7.15
C MET A 127 6.41 -6.70 -6.35
N PRO A 128 5.81 -5.77 -5.60
CA PRO A 128 6.56 -4.70 -4.95
C PRO A 128 7.21 -5.09 -3.61
N ASN A 129 7.01 -6.31 -3.11
CA ASN A 129 7.45 -6.71 -1.77
C ASN A 129 8.52 -7.80 -1.76
N GLY A 130 9.19 -8.01 -2.90
CA GLY A 130 10.30 -8.96 -3.04
C GLY A 130 9.93 -10.30 -3.71
N GLY A 131 8.67 -10.50 -4.11
CA GLY A 131 8.26 -11.72 -4.83
C GLY A 131 8.57 -11.74 -6.32
N ALA A 132 8.92 -10.59 -6.91
CA ALA A 132 9.32 -10.49 -8.30
C ALA A 132 10.84 -10.28 -8.41
N HIS A 133 11.52 -11.17 -9.13
CA HIS A 133 12.96 -11.05 -9.42
C HIS A 133 13.31 -9.79 -10.24
N TYR A 134 12.35 -9.21 -10.94
CA TYR A 134 12.51 -7.97 -11.68
C TYR A 134 12.18 -6.72 -10.86
N TYR A 135 11.81 -6.87 -9.58
CA TYR A 135 11.57 -5.77 -8.63
C TYR A 135 12.16 -6.14 -7.25
N HIS A 136 13.50 -6.14 -7.17
CA HIS A 136 14.25 -6.67 -6.02
C HIS A 136 15.62 -5.99 -5.86
N VAL A 137 16.23 -6.15 -4.69
CA VAL A 137 17.62 -5.72 -4.41
C VAL A 137 18.57 -6.92 -4.42
N TYR A 138 19.69 -6.83 -5.13
CA TYR A 138 20.69 -7.89 -5.29
C TYR A 138 22.05 -7.47 -4.74
N GLU A 139 22.77 -8.37 -4.07
CA GLU A 139 24.15 -8.14 -3.64
C GLU A 139 25.12 -8.23 -4.83
N THR A 140 26.05 -7.28 -4.92
CA THR A 140 27.09 -7.24 -5.95
C THR A 140 28.41 -7.84 -5.45
N ALA A 141 29.35 -8.14 -6.36
CA ALA A 141 30.60 -8.83 -6.01
C ALA A 141 31.52 -8.04 -5.04
N ASP A 142 31.32 -6.73 -4.95
CA ASP A 142 31.99 -5.82 -4.02
C ASP A 142 31.25 -5.68 -2.67
N GLY A 143 30.19 -6.47 -2.43
CA GLY A 143 29.39 -6.45 -1.21
C GLY A 143 28.43 -5.26 -1.10
N LEU A 144 28.27 -4.48 -2.18
CA LEU A 144 27.23 -3.45 -2.28
C LEU A 144 25.90 -4.06 -2.77
N HIS A 145 24.91 -3.19 -3.01
CA HIS A 145 23.56 -3.60 -3.39
C HIS A 145 23.10 -2.88 -4.67
N LEU A 146 22.53 -3.64 -5.60
CA LEU A 146 21.88 -3.16 -6.82
C LEU A 146 20.36 -3.29 -6.69
N ALA A 147 19.64 -2.19 -6.81
CA ALA A 147 18.18 -2.19 -6.91
C ALA A 147 17.74 -2.39 -8.37
N VAL A 148 16.95 -3.43 -8.62
CA VAL A 148 16.32 -3.73 -9.91
C VAL A 148 14.83 -3.43 -9.82
N GLY A 149 14.30 -2.67 -10.78
CA GLY A 149 12.88 -2.30 -10.89
C GLY A 149 12.39 -2.34 -12.33
N ALA A 150 12.70 -3.42 -13.04
CA ALA A 150 12.43 -3.59 -14.47
C ALA A 150 11.05 -4.24 -14.71
N ILE A 151 9.98 -3.54 -14.35
CA ILE A 151 8.60 -4.05 -14.42
C ILE A 151 8.13 -4.19 -15.87
N GLU A 152 8.40 -3.20 -16.70
CA GLU A 152 7.92 -3.17 -18.08
C GLU A 152 8.74 -4.10 -18.99
N PRO A 153 8.10 -4.84 -19.92
CA PRO A 153 8.77 -5.88 -20.71
C PRO A 153 10.04 -5.42 -21.46
N GLN A 154 10.02 -4.19 -21.99
CA GLN A 154 11.18 -3.63 -22.68
C GLN A 154 12.36 -3.32 -21.75
N PHE A 155 12.09 -2.90 -20.50
CA PHE A 155 13.12 -2.66 -19.51
C PHE A 155 13.64 -3.97 -18.95
N TYR A 156 12.77 -4.95 -18.73
CA TYR A 156 13.15 -6.30 -18.35
C TYR A 156 14.07 -6.94 -19.39
N ARG A 157 13.70 -6.86 -20.68
CA ARG A 157 14.55 -7.39 -21.76
C ARG A 157 15.91 -6.72 -21.77
N ARG A 158 15.97 -5.39 -21.64
CA ARG A 158 17.24 -4.66 -21.55
C ARG A 158 18.05 -5.04 -20.31
N SER A 159 17.42 -5.22 -19.15
CA SER A 159 18.15 -5.62 -17.93
C SER A 159 18.72 -7.02 -18.07
N VAL A 160 17.98 -7.96 -18.66
CA VAL A 160 18.46 -9.31 -18.96
C VAL A 160 19.58 -9.27 -19.99
N ASP A 161 19.45 -8.52 -21.08
CA ASP A 161 20.47 -8.44 -22.13
C ASP A 161 21.76 -7.80 -21.63
N THR A 162 21.65 -6.81 -20.73
CA THR A 162 22.81 -6.11 -20.13
C THR A 162 23.47 -6.95 -19.03
N ALA A 163 22.68 -7.76 -18.33
CA ALA A 163 23.18 -8.65 -17.29
C ALA A 163 23.57 -10.05 -17.80
N ALA A 164 23.12 -10.47 -18.99
CA ALA A 164 23.50 -11.75 -19.61
C ALA A 164 25.01 -11.90 -19.92
N PRO A 165 25.79 -10.82 -20.13
CA PRO A 165 27.26 -10.87 -20.09
C PRO A 165 27.84 -11.19 -18.70
N ALA A 166 27.06 -11.04 -17.63
CA ALA A 166 27.41 -11.39 -16.25
C ALA A 166 26.66 -12.68 -15.82
N THR A 167 27.38 -13.80 -15.85
CA THR A 167 26.92 -15.20 -15.83
C THR A 167 26.08 -15.68 -14.60
N ALA A 168 25.50 -14.79 -13.80
CA ALA A 168 24.77 -15.14 -12.57
C ALA A 168 23.23 -15.17 -12.72
N LEU A 169 22.64 -14.39 -13.63
CA LEU A 169 21.17 -14.28 -13.74
C LEU A 169 20.50 -15.48 -14.42
N ARG A 170 21.19 -16.17 -15.33
CA ARG A 170 20.62 -17.30 -16.10
C ARG A 170 20.34 -18.54 -15.23
N THR A 171 21.11 -18.75 -14.18
CA THR A 171 21.01 -19.93 -13.31
C THR A 171 19.84 -19.85 -12.35
N TRP A 172 19.28 -18.65 -12.11
CA TRP A 172 18.15 -18.40 -11.22
C TRP A 172 16.83 -18.15 -11.96
N LEU A 173 16.90 -17.58 -13.18
CA LEU A 173 15.77 -17.34 -14.08
C LEU A 173 15.28 -18.61 -14.79
N GLY A 174 14.92 -19.66 -14.05
CA GLY A 174 14.38 -20.91 -14.60
C GLY A 174 13.47 -20.68 -15.81
N GLU A 175 13.58 -21.58 -16.82
CA GLU A 175 13.00 -21.41 -18.16
C GLU A 175 11.65 -20.68 -18.20
N PRO A 176 11.41 -19.82 -19.22
CA PRO A 176 10.30 -18.88 -19.22
C PRO A 176 8.95 -19.58 -19.02
N HIS A 177 8.37 -19.42 -17.83
CA HIS A 177 6.99 -19.77 -17.58
C HIS A 177 6.07 -18.78 -18.31
N THR A 178 5.77 -19.07 -19.57
CA THR A 178 4.65 -18.51 -20.32
C THR A 178 3.32 -18.93 -19.69
N ARG A 179 2.90 -18.23 -18.64
CA ARG A 179 1.54 -18.33 -18.07
C ARG A 179 0.96 -16.96 -17.67
N MET A 180 1.13 -15.95 -18.52
CA MET A 180 0.37 -14.68 -18.38
C MET A 180 0.08 -14.05 -19.75
N ALA A 181 -0.28 -14.85 -20.77
CA ALA A 181 -0.63 -14.33 -22.11
C ALA A 181 -1.87 -14.96 -22.75
N LYS A 182 -2.65 -15.79 -22.02
CA LYS A 182 -3.94 -16.30 -22.51
C LYS A 182 -5.06 -15.88 -21.57
N GLY A 183 -5.51 -14.64 -21.77
CA GLY A 183 -6.69 -14.09 -21.08
C GLY A 183 -7.29 -12.88 -21.78
N GLN A 184 -6.98 -12.63 -23.05
CA GLN A 184 -7.57 -11.55 -23.86
C GLN A 184 -7.56 -11.92 -25.35
N GLN A 185 -8.21 -13.03 -25.72
CA GLN A 185 -8.72 -13.21 -27.08
C GLN A 185 -10.04 -13.97 -26.95
N GLY A 186 -11.14 -13.21 -26.94
CA GLY A 186 -12.45 -13.77 -27.28
C GLY A 186 -12.47 -13.99 -28.78
N GLU A 187 -12.85 -15.19 -29.21
CA GLU A 187 -13.27 -15.45 -30.58
C GLU A 187 -14.70 -16.02 -30.60
N PRO A 188 -15.44 -15.79 -31.70
CA PRO A 188 -16.89 -15.80 -31.74
C PRO A 188 -17.43 -17.23 -31.88
N GLY A 189 -18.57 -17.48 -31.24
CA GLY A 189 -19.24 -18.78 -31.30
C GLY A 189 -19.88 -19.10 -32.64
N GLN A 190 -20.05 -20.40 -32.90
CA GLN A 190 -21.25 -21.01 -33.49
C GLN A 190 -21.26 -22.53 -33.18
N PRO A 191 -22.42 -23.21 -33.28
CA PRO A 191 -22.89 -24.12 -32.23
C PRO A 191 -22.80 -25.59 -32.61
N GLU A 192 -22.44 -26.45 -31.65
CA GLU A 192 -22.54 -27.90 -31.84
C GLU A 192 -23.51 -28.55 -30.85
N GLY A 193 -24.63 -29.03 -31.42
CA GLY A 193 -25.03 -30.43 -31.28
C GLY A 193 -25.44 -30.93 -29.91
N ARG A 194 -26.69 -30.65 -29.50
CA ARG A 194 -27.42 -31.48 -28.53
C ARG A 194 -27.54 -32.91 -29.08
N LYS A 195 -26.81 -33.87 -28.50
CA LYS A 195 -27.18 -35.29 -28.56
C LYS A 195 -27.80 -35.70 -27.24
N SER A 196 -29.08 -36.02 -27.34
CA SER A 196 -29.89 -36.71 -26.34
C SER A 196 -29.43 -38.14 -26.17
N THR A 197 -29.25 -38.58 -24.93
CA THR A 197 -29.46 -39.97 -24.55
C THR A 197 -29.95 -39.98 -23.11
N GLY A 198 -31.25 -40.15 -22.94
CA GLY A 198 -31.82 -40.64 -21.69
C GLY A 198 -31.77 -42.16 -21.69
N GLN A 199 -31.66 -42.77 -20.50
CA GLN A 199 -32.52 -43.85 -19.99
C GLN A 199 -32.08 -44.19 -18.54
N ARG A 200 -32.85 -43.78 -17.53
CA ARG A 200 -33.70 -44.59 -16.60
C ARG A 200 -33.02 -45.54 -15.58
N ARG A 201 -33.37 -45.24 -14.30
CA ARG A 201 -34.03 -46.07 -13.25
C ARG A 201 -33.24 -47.10 -12.40
N GLY A 202 -33.60 -47.10 -11.10
CA GLY A 202 -33.50 -48.19 -10.09
C GLY A 202 -32.92 -47.67 -8.75
N GLU A 203 -33.73 -47.26 -7.76
CA GLU A 203 -34.21 -48.06 -6.58
C GLU A 203 -33.06 -48.46 -5.64
N VAL A 204 -33.04 -48.19 -4.32
CA VAL A 204 -34.05 -48.04 -3.25
C VAL A 204 -33.58 -46.98 -2.25
#